data_AF-A0A936JEV6-F1
#
_entry.id   AF-A0A936JEV6-F1
#
_cell.length_a   1.000
_cell.length_b   1.000
_cell.length_c   1.000
_cell.angle_alpha   90.00
_cell.angle_beta   90.00
_cell.angle_gamma   90.00
#
_symmetry.space_group_name_H-M   'P 1'
#
loop_
_entity.id
_entity.type
_entity.pdbx_description
1 polymer ?
#
loop_
_entity_poly.entity_id
_entity_poly.type
_entity_poly.pdbx_seq_one_letter_code
_entity_poly.pdbx_strand_id
1 'polypeptide(L)'
;MKILSTLFLALTLLIFYSTTAYAQRPVRSTIFPHKETTDVSTETPTKKESTKRFTDTIAVGKGSKSAVTVDPENLPQEVDKAMKLFNNQQYADACDRFVQLAGTIKQDDPLLYEVQFMQSECASVNAQLEKAEKILIMLTTKKNVPPQIMERSLVRLGHVFCELGKSDQASKAFGRLQQEFPQSQYLQLANCESVK
;
A
#
# COMPACT_ATOMS: atom_id res chain seq x y z
N MET A 1 62.21 -2.66 -4.67
CA MET A 1 60.73 -2.77 -4.56
C MET A 1 60.24 -2.22 -3.21
N LYS A 2 60.32 -0.91 -2.97
CA LYS A 2 59.83 -0.27 -1.71
C LYS A 2 58.89 0.93 -1.96
N ILE A 3 58.56 1.22 -3.21
CA ILE A 3 57.78 2.42 -3.60
C ILE A 3 56.28 2.10 -3.79
N LEU A 4 55.90 0.82 -3.91
CA LEU A 4 54.50 0.43 -4.15
C LEU A 4 53.63 0.39 -2.88
N SER A 5 54.22 0.46 -1.68
CA SER A 5 53.49 0.32 -0.40
C SER A 5 52.92 1.67 0.10
N THR A 6 53.54 2.79 -0.25
CA THR A 6 53.10 4.12 0.21
C THR A 6 51.89 4.65 -0.57
N LEU A 7 51.63 4.14 -1.77
CA LEU A 7 50.49 4.55 -2.60
C LEU A 7 49.15 3.96 -2.13
N PHE A 8 49.19 2.80 -1.45
CA PHE A 8 47.97 2.17 -0.91
C PHE A 8 47.47 2.85 0.38
N LEU A 9 48.33 3.53 1.13
CA LEU A 9 47.96 4.19 2.38
C LEU A 9 47.28 5.55 2.16
N ALA A 10 47.47 6.17 0.99
CA ALA A 10 46.86 7.47 0.66
C ALA A 10 45.43 7.33 0.11
N LEU A 11 45.07 6.18 -0.46
CA LEU A 11 43.75 5.97 -1.06
C LEU A 11 42.66 5.57 -0.06
N THR A 12 43.04 5.04 1.12
CA THR A 12 42.11 4.68 2.19
C THR A 12 41.62 5.86 3.04
N LEU A 13 42.23 7.05 2.88
CA LEU A 13 41.89 8.26 3.64
C LEU A 13 40.79 9.12 2.99
N LEU A 14 40.28 8.72 1.81
CA LEU A 14 39.21 9.44 1.10
C LEU A 14 37.79 8.87 1.33
N ILE A 15 37.60 7.96 2.31
CA ILE A 15 36.32 7.27 2.55
C ILE A 15 35.52 7.85 3.76
N PHE A 16 35.99 8.89 4.45
CA PHE A 16 35.35 9.37 5.69
C PHE A 16 34.74 10.79 5.67
N TYR A 17 34.55 11.42 4.52
CA TYR A 17 33.92 12.76 4.43
C TYR A 17 32.66 12.78 3.56
N SER A 18 31.56 12.25 4.08
CA SER A 18 30.23 12.72 3.68
C SER A 18 29.31 12.73 4.90
N THR A 19 29.40 13.82 5.63
CA THR A 19 28.57 14.17 6.79
C THR A 19 27.11 14.38 6.40
N THR A 20 26.25 13.88 7.27
CA THR A 20 24.80 13.99 7.31
C THR A 20 24.31 15.45 7.33
N ALA A 21 23.50 15.83 6.34
CA ALA A 21 22.71 17.07 6.39
C ALA A 21 21.35 16.79 7.03
N TYR A 22 21.23 17.00 8.34
CA TYR A 22 19.94 17.07 9.03
C TYR A 22 19.26 18.42 8.73
N ALA A 23 18.25 18.40 7.87
CA ALA A 23 17.36 19.55 7.68
C ALA A 23 16.34 19.60 8.85
N GLN A 24 16.55 20.54 9.78
CA GLN A 24 15.57 20.88 10.80
C GLN A 24 14.38 21.61 10.15
N ARG A 25 13.18 21.05 10.27
CA ARG A 25 11.94 21.75 9.91
C ARG A 25 11.53 22.69 11.06
N PRO A 26 11.12 23.94 10.78
CA PRO A 26 10.63 24.86 11.80
C PRO A 26 9.26 24.40 12.34
N VAL A 27 9.16 24.34 13.67
CA VAL A 27 7.91 24.13 14.40
C VAL A 27 7.05 25.38 14.23
N ARG A 28 5.94 25.25 13.50
CA ARG A 28 4.92 26.29 13.41
C ARG A 28 4.09 26.26 14.69
N SER A 29 4.39 27.16 15.62
CA SER A 29 3.57 27.44 16.79
C SER A 29 2.25 28.08 16.36
N THR A 30 1.17 27.30 16.35
CA THR A 30 -0.17 27.88 16.31
C THR A 30 -0.57 28.29 17.71
N ILE A 31 -0.46 29.59 17.92
CA ILE A 31 -1.05 30.37 19.02
C ILE A 31 -2.56 30.08 19.04
N PHE A 32 -3.03 29.36 20.05
CA PHE A 32 -4.45 29.33 20.41
C PHE A 32 -4.68 30.41 21.45
N PRO A 33 -5.53 31.43 21.19
CA PRO A 33 -5.98 32.32 22.24
C PRO A 33 -6.92 31.56 23.19
N HIS A 34 -6.55 31.52 24.47
CA HIS A 34 -7.44 31.16 25.56
C HIS A 34 -8.60 32.16 25.60
N LYS A 35 -9.83 31.66 25.43
CA LYS A 35 -11.03 32.41 25.79
C LYS A 35 -11.37 32.07 27.24
N GLU A 36 -11.27 33.10 28.08
CA GLU A 36 -11.62 33.08 29.49
C GLU A 36 -13.06 32.61 29.71
N THR A 37 -13.22 31.72 30.69
CA THR A 37 -14.48 31.39 31.36
C THR A 37 -14.82 32.49 32.36
N THR A 38 -15.99 33.09 32.23
CA THR A 38 -16.64 33.83 33.31
C THR A 38 -17.98 33.18 33.61
N ASP A 39 -18.21 33.01 34.90
CA ASP A 39 -19.26 32.22 35.52
C ASP A 39 -20.57 33.03 35.73
N VAL A 40 -21.68 32.28 35.81
CA VAL A 40 -22.86 32.49 36.68
C VAL A 40 -24.03 33.43 36.28
N SER A 41 -25.14 32.74 35.93
CA SER A 41 -26.54 32.82 36.43
C SER A 41 -27.65 33.74 35.87
N THR A 42 -28.73 33.01 35.49
CA THR A 42 -30.19 33.25 35.57
C THR A 42 -30.85 34.44 34.87
N GLU A 43 -31.69 34.14 33.85
CA GLU A 43 -33.18 34.20 33.92
C GLU A 43 -33.81 33.84 32.55
N THR A 44 -34.86 33.01 32.58
CA THR A 44 -35.84 32.75 31.49
C THR A 44 -37.07 33.64 31.83
N PRO A 45 -37.89 34.18 30.91
CA PRO A 45 -38.34 33.58 29.64
C PRO A 45 -38.61 34.53 28.46
N THR A 46 -38.63 34.02 27.22
CA THR A 46 -39.77 34.19 26.28
C THR A 46 -39.51 33.53 24.92
N LYS A 47 -40.58 32.87 24.45
CA LYS A 47 -40.79 32.18 23.19
C LYS A 47 -40.70 33.14 21.99
N LYS A 48 -39.80 32.87 21.04
CA LYS A 48 -39.99 33.19 19.61
C LYS A 48 -39.27 32.19 18.71
N GLU A 49 -40.12 31.41 18.07
CA GLU A 49 -39.97 30.54 16.91
C GLU A 49 -39.11 31.14 15.79
N SER A 50 -38.03 30.46 15.42
CA SER A 50 -37.61 30.32 14.01
C SER A 50 -36.77 29.06 13.83
N THR A 51 -37.41 28.01 13.33
CA THR A 51 -36.78 26.78 12.87
C THR A 51 -36.07 27.04 11.54
N LYS A 52 -34.83 27.56 11.59
CA LYS A 52 -33.89 27.41 10.46
C LYS A 52 -33.25 26.03 10.54
N ARG A 53 -34.02 25.04 10.09
CA ARG A 53 -33.61 23.65 9.94
C ARG A 53 -32.61 23.58 8.78
N PHE A 54 -31.34 23.31 9.11
CA PHE A 54 -30.25 22.82 8.24
C PHE A 54 -30.61 22.71 6.75
N THR A 55 -30.21 23.69 5.95
CA THR A 55 -30.15 23.60 4.48
C THR A 55 -28.71 23.73 3.95
N ASP A 56 -27.73 23.54 4.83
CA ASP A 56 -26.33 23.49 4.44
C ASP A 56 -25.99 22.10 3.89
N THR A 57 -26.35 21.94 2.61
CA THR A 57 -25.51 21.35 1.57
C THR A 57 -24.57 20.24 2.04
N ILE A 58 -25.09 19.04 2.27
CA ILE A 58 -24.29 17.85 1.99
C ILE A 58 -24.19 17.78 0.47
N ALA A 59 -23.15 18.40 -0.07
CA ALA A 59 -22.58 17.98 -1.34
C ALA A 59 -22.09 16.56 -1.13
N VAL A 60 -22.97 15.58 -1.37
CA VAL A 60 -22.60 14.17 -1.48
C VAL A 60 -21.60 14.12 -2.61
N GLY A 61 -20.32 14.05 -2.23
CA GLY A 61 -19.21 13.95 -3.17
C GLY A 61 -19.51 12.85 -4.18
N LYS A 62 -19.49 13.25 -5.46
CA LYS A 62 -19.44 12.44 -6.67
C LYS A 62 -19.79 10.97 -6.46
N GLY A 63 -21.06 10.66 -6.76
CA GLY A 63 -21.59 9.37 -7.15
C GLY A 63 -20.73 8.17 -6.78
N SER A 64 -21.13 7.48 -5.71
CA SER A 64 -20.99 6.03 -5.65
C SER A 64 -21.38 5.50 -7.03
N LYS A 65 -20.38 5.08 -7.81
CA LYS A 65 -20.61 4.33 -9.05
C LYS A 65 -21.55 3.22 -8.64
N SER A 66 -22.79 3.28 -9.15
CA SER A 66 -23.92 2.41 -8.82
C SER A 66 -23.39 1.03 -8.41
N ALA A 67 -23.70 0.59 -7.18
CA ALA A 67 -23.25 -0.70 -6.67
C ALA A 67 -23.73 -1.78 -7.64
N VAL A 68 -22.89 -2.14 -8.60
CA VAL A 68 -23.15 -3.22 -9.54
C VAL A 68 -23.15 -4.46 -8.67
N THR A 69 -24.36 -4.97 -8.39
CA THR A 69 -24.57 -6.20 -7.65
C THR A 69 -23.85 -7.30 -8.42
N VAL A 70 -22.70 -7.73 -7.90
CA VAL A 70 -21.95 -8.84 -8.46
C VAL A 70 -22.70 -10.10 -8.09
N ASP A 71 -23.19 -10.80 -9.10
CA ASP A 71 -23.84 -12.10 -8.90
C ASP A 71 -22.80 -13.13 -8.41
N PRO A 72 -22.99 -13.72 -7.21
CA PRO A 72 -22.06 -14.70 -6.66
C PRO A 72 -21.82 -15.91 -7.58
N GLU A 73 -22.77 -16.27 -8.44
CA GLU A 73 -22.62 -17.41 -9.36
C GLU A 73 -21.62 -17.14 -10.50
N ASN A 74 -21.29 -15.87 -10.75
CA ASN A 74 -20.44 -15.43 -11.85
C ASN A 74 -19.09 -14.85 -11.38
N LEU A 75 -18.69 -15.09 -10.12
CA LEU A 75 -17.47 -14.51 -9.54
C LEU A 75 -16.20 -14.80 -10.36
N PRO A 76 -15.92 -16.03 -10.83
CA PRO A 76 -14.74 -16.30 -11.64
C PRO A 76 -14.70 -15.46 -12.93
N GLN A 77 -15.82 -15.36 -13.64
CA GLN A 77 -15.94 -14.59 -14.88
C GLN A 77 -15.76 -13.09 -14.62
N GLU A 78 -16.24 -12.59 -13.49
CA GLU A 78 -16.06 -11.19 -13.10
C GLU A 78 -14.62 -10.86 -12.71
N VAL A 79 -13.91 -11.81 -12.08
CA VAL A 79 -12.45 -11.71 -11.85
C VAL A 79 -11.70 -11.70 -13.18
N ASP A 80 -12.05 -12.57 -14.12
CA ASP A 80 -11.44 -12.58 -15.47
C ASP A 80 -11.62 -11.25 -16.22
N LYS A 81 -12.81 -10.64 -16.12
CA LYS A 81 -13.06 -9.30 -16.69
C LYS A 81 -12.17 -8.25 -16.04
N ALA A 82 -12.03 -8.27 -14.72
CA ALA A 82 -11.15 -7.34 -14.00
C ALA A 82 -9.68 -7.52 -14.39
N MET A 83 -9.21 -8.77 -14.55
CA MET A 83 -7.87 -9.07 -15.02
C MET A 83 -7.63 -8.57 -16.45
N LYS A 84 -8.61 -8.71 -17.35
CA LYS A 84 -8.52 -8.15 -18.72
C LYS A 84 -8.39 -6.64 -18.70
N LEU A 85 -9.16 -5.94 -17.87
CA LEU A 85 -9.02 -4.49 -17.68
C LEU A 85 -7.60 -4.13 -17.21
N PHE A 86 -7.07 -4.87 -16.22
CA PHE A 86 -5.72 -4.63 -15.69
C PHE A 86 -4.65 -4.83 -16.77
N ASN A 87 -4.73 -5.92 -17.52
CA ASN A 87 -3.78 -6.26 -18.59
C ASN A 87 -3.83 -5.25 -19.75
N ASN A 88 -4.99 -4.66 -19.99
CA ASN A 88 -5.18 -3.57 -20.96
C ASN A 88 -4.78 -2.19 -20.41
N GLN A 89 -4.11 -2.14 -19.25
CA GLN A 89 -3.67 -0.92 -18.56
C GLN A 89 -4.82 0.02 -18.15
N GLN A 90 -6.06 -0.49 -18.13
CA GLN A 90 -7.22 0.22 -17.62
C GLN A 90 -7.26 0.13 -16.09
N TYR A 91 -6.20 0.61 -15.45
CA TYR A 91 -5.95 0.39 -14.02
C TYR A 91 -7.06 0.97 -13.13
N ALA A 92 -7.59 2.15 -13.46
CA ALA A 92 -8.67 2.75 -12.68
C ALA A 92 -9.90 1.83 -12.57
N ASP A 93 -10.38 1.32 -13.71
CA ASP A 93 -11.54 0.44 -13.76
C ASP A 93 -11.24 -0.94 -13.16
N ALA A 94 -10.05 -1.49 -13.44
CA ALA A 94 -9.61 -2.76 -12.88
C ALA A 94 -9.56 -2.72 -11.35
N CYS A 95 -8.95 -1.68 -10.79
CA CYS A 95 -8.77 -1.55 -9.35
C CYS A 95 -10.07 -1.31 -8.61
N ASP A 96 -10.97 -0.49 -9.17
CA ASP A 96 -12.34 -0.36 -8.65
C ASP A 96 -13.05 -1.73 -8.64
N ARG A 97 -12.88 -2.53 -9.71
CA ARG A 97 -13.53 -3.84 -9.80
C ARG A 97 -12.98 -4.84 -8.79
N PHE A 98 -11.66 -4.92 -8.59
CA PHE A 98 -11.06 -5.79 -7.58
C PHE A 98 -11.47 -5.42 -6.15
N VAL A 99 -11.71 -4.14 -5.86
CA VAL A 99 -12.27 -3.70 -4.57
C VAL A 99 -13.69 -4.23 -4.37
N GLN A 100 -14.55 -4.11 -5.38
CA GLN A 100 -15.92 -4.64 -5.32
C GLN A 100 -15.95 -6.17 -5.16
N LEU A 101 -15.09 -6.87 -5.90
CA LEU A 101 -15.00 -8.33 -5.85
C LEU A 101 -14.55 -8.82 -4.47
N ALA A 102 -13.53 -8.20 -3.88
CA ALA A 102 -13.07 -8.56 -2.53
C ALA A 102 -14.13 -8.35 -1.45
N GLY A 103 -15.04 -7.38 -1.63
CA GLY A 103 -16.19 -7.17 -0.73
C GLY A 103 -17.33 -8.17 -0.92
N THR A 104 -17.33 -8.93 -2.02
CA THR A 104 -18.39 -9.89 -2.37
C THR A 104 -17.98 -11.33 -2.12
N ILE A 105 -16.73 -11.68 -2.45
CA ILE A 105 -16.20 -13.03 -2.30
C ILE A 105 -16.08 -13.39 -0.80
N LYS A 106 -16.46 -14.63 -0.44
CA LYS A 106 -16.39 -15.11 0.94
C LYS A 106 -14.94 -15.21 1.43
N GLN A 107 -14.73 -15.04 2.73
CA GLN A 107 -13.38 -14.98 3.33
C GLN A 107 -12.58 -16.29 3.25
N ASP A 108 -13.27 -17.41 3.10
CA ASP A 108 -12.74 -18.77 2.96
C ASP A 108 -12.67 -19.24 1.50
N ASP A 109 -13.16 -18.44 0.56
CA ASP A 109 -13.11 -18.77 -0.87
C ASP A 109 -11.68 -18.61 -1.41
N PRO A 110 -11.10 -19.65 -2.04
CA PRO A 110 -9.77 -19.55 -2.64
C PRO A 110 -9.62 -18.44 -3.68
N LEU A 111 -10.70 -18.05 -4.37
CA LEU A 111 -10.69 -16.98 -5.36
C LEU A 111 -10.35 -15.62 -4.74
N LEU A 112 -10.62 -15.44 -3.44
CA LEU A 112 -10.29 -14.20 -2.74
C LEU A 112 -8.78 -13.94 -2.72
N TYR A 113 -7.94 -14.98 -2.69
CA TYR A 113 -6.49 -14.82 -2.70
C TYR A 113 -5.99 -14.23 -4.01
N GLU A 114 -6.55 -14.62 -5.16
CA GLU A 114 -6.22 -14.02 -6.46
C GLU A 114 -6.63 -12.55 -6.50
N VAL A 115 -7.85 -12.24 -6.04
CA VAL A 115 -8.36 -10.86 -6.00
C VAL A 115 -7.50 -9.99 -5.07
N GLN A 116 -7.11 -10.50 -3.90
CA GLN A 116 -6.23 -9.79 -2.98
C GLN A 116 -4.83 -9.58 -3.58
N PHE A 117 -4.27 -10.57 -4.28
CA PHE A 117 -3.01 -10.38 -5.00
C PHE A 117 -3.15 -9.25 -6.02
N MET A 118 -4.21 -9.23 -6.82
CA MET A 118 -4.46 -8.17 -7.78
C MET A 118 -4.74 -6.80 -7.14
N GLN A 119 -5.28 -6.74 -5.92
CA GLN A 119 -5.37 -5.49 -5.16
C GLN A 119 -3.99 -4.94 -4.77
N SER A 120 -3.00 -5.81 -4.54
CA SER A 120 -1.62 -5.38 -4.30
C SER A 120 -0.95 -4.87 -5.57
N GLU A 121 -1.23 -5.49 -6.72
CA GLU A 121 -0.79 -4.98 -8.03
C GLU A 121 -1.37 -3.60 -8.31
N CYS A 122 -2.68 -3.45 -8.07
CA CYS A 122 -3.37 -2.17 -8.13
C CYS A 122 -2.78 -1.11 -7.21
N ALA A 123 -2.41 -1.48 -5.98
CA ALA A 123 -1.74 -0.54 -5.08
C ALA A 123 -0.37 -0.14 -5.62
N SER A 124 0.40 -1.09 -6.17
CA SER A 124 1.74 -0.85 -6.72
C SER A 124 1.72 0.10 -7.92
N VAL A 125 0.85 -0.14 -8.92
CA VAL A 125 0.75 0.74 -10.10
C VAL A 125 0.23 2.15 -9.78
N ASN A 126 -0.43 2.32 -8.63
CA ASN A 126 -0.90 3.62 -8.14
C ASN A 126 0.08 4.26 -7.13
N ALA A 127 1.32 3.77 -7.04
CA ALA A 127 2.35 4.23 -6.11
C ALA A 127 1.93 4.18 -4.62
N GLN A 128 0.99 3.30 -4.26
CA GLN A 128 0.56 3.04 -2.88
C GLN A 128 1.33 1.85 -2.29
N LEU A 129 2.67 1.97 -2.24
CA LEU A 129 3.55 0.85 -1.93
C LEU A 129 3.34 0.29 -0.51
N GLU A 130 3.02 1.12 0.48
CA GLU A 130 2.72 0.65 1.84
C GLU A 130 1.43 -0.17 1.91
N LYS A 131 0.47 0.13 1.03
CA LYS A 131 -0.76 -0.65 0.91
C LYS A 131 -0.48 -1.99 0.23
N ALA A 132 0.32 -1.98 -0.85
CA ALA A 132 0.77 -3.21 -1.51
C ALA A 132 1.51 -4.13 -0.53
N GLU A 133 2.46 -3.57 0.23
CA GLU A 133 3.20 -4.27 1.29
C GLU A 133 2.27 -4.96 2.28
N LYS A 134 1.28 -4.23 2.84
CA LYS A 134 0.34 -4.80 3.81
C LYS A 134 -0.43 -6.00 3.26
N ILE A 135 -0.92 -5.90 2.03
CA ILE A 135 -1.69 -6.98 1.38
C ILE A 135 -0.79 -8.19 1.14
N LEU A 136 0.42 -7.97 0.63
CA LEU A 136 1.37 -9.03 0.31
C LEU A 136 1.93 -9.71 1.58
N ILE A 137 2.15 -8.98 2.66
CA ILE A 137 2.48 -9.58 3.97
C ILE A 137 1.36 -10.50 4.44
N MET A 138 0.10 -10.07 4.33
CA MET A 138 -1.05 -10.92 4.68
C MET A 138 -1.07 -12.20 3.82
N LEU A 139 -0.88 -12.10 2.51
CA LEU A 139 -0.84 -13.26 1.61
C LEU A 139 0.35 -14.20 1.87
N THR A 140 1.48 -13.67 2.36
CA THR A 140 2.68 -14.48 2.60
C THR A 140 2.80 -15.04 4.02
N THR A 141 1.86 -14.68 4.91
CA THR A 141 1.82 -15.14 6.30
C THR A 141 0.55 -15.92 6.66
N LYS A 142 -0.52 -15.77 5.88
CA LYS A 142 -1.77 -16.50 6.08
C LYS A 142 -1.59 -17.99 5.75
N LYS A 143 -2.20 -18.84 6.57
CA LYS A 143 -2.24 -20.29 6.34
C LYS A 143 -3.12 -20.61 5.12
N ASN A 144 -2.84 -21.74 4.46
CA ASN A 144 -3.63 -22.30 3.35
C ASN A 144 -3.72 -21.42 2.10
N VAL A 145 -2.79 -20.48 1.92
CA VAL A 145 -2.67 -19.74 0.65
C VAL A 145 -2.19 -20.71 -0.43
N PRO A 146 -2.84 -20.77 -1.61
CA PRO A 146 -2.40 -21.65 -2.68
C PRO A 146 -0.93 -21.40 -3.05
N PRO A 147 -0.11 -22.44 -3.30
CA PRO A 147 1.31 -22.31 -3.60
C PRO A 147 1.63 -21.28 -4.69
N GLN A 148 0.86 -21.29 -5.78
CA GLN A 148 1.02 -20.37 -6.91
C GLN A 148 0.84 -18.90 -6.51
N ILE A 149 -0.09 -18.62 -5.58
CA ILE A 149 -0.30 -17.27 -5.04
C ILE A 149 0.84 -16.90 -4.08
N MET A 150 1.28 -17.85 -3.25
CA MET A 150 2.39 -17.63 -2.33
C MET A 150 3.68 -17.26 -3.08
N GLU A 151 4.02 -18.00 -4.14
CA GLU A 151 5.19 -17.74 -4.99
C GLU A 151 5.15 -16.33 -5.60
N ARG A 152 4.03 -15.98 -6.25
CA ARG A 152 3.79 -14.64 -6.83
C ARG A 152 3.86 -13.54 -5.78
N SER A 153 3.27 -13.79 -4.61
CA SER A 153 3.24 -12.82 -3.52
C SER A 153 4.63 -12.60 -2.90
N LEU A 154 5.45 -13.65 -2.75
CA LEU A 154 6.81 -13.53 -2.22
C LEU A 154 7.72 -12.74 -3.15
N VAL A 155 7.73 -13.04 -4.45
CA VAL A 155 8.53 -12.28 -5.42
C VAL A 155 8.07 -10.81 -5.44
N ARG A 156 6.77 -10.58 -5.47
CA ARG A 156 6.23 -9.23 -5.52
C ARG A 156 6.46 -8.44 -4.24
N LEU A 157 6.35 -9.08 -3.08
CA LEU A 157 6.68 -8.48 -1.79
C LEU A 157 8.13 -8.04 -1.74
N GLY A 158 9.04 -8.88 -2.27
CA GLY A 158 10.44 -8.52 -2.40
C GLY A 158 10.63 -7.26 -3.26
N HIS A 159 9.96 -7.17 -4.42
CA HIS A 159 9.99 -5.98 -5.27
C HIS A 159 9.46 -4.72 -4.58
N VAL A 160 8.30 -4.82 -3.92
CA VAL A 160 7.72 -3.71 -3.16
C VAL A 160 8.67 -3.26 -2.05
N PHE A 161 9.35 -4.20 -1.37
CA PHE A 161 10.39 -3.85 -0.40
C PHE A 161 11.59 -3.15 -1.05
N CYS A 162 12.02 -3.55 -2.25
CA CYS A 162 13.08 -2.86 -2.98
C CYS A 162 12.70 -1.40 -3.28
N GLU A 163 11.49 -1.16 -3.79
CA GLU A 163 11.01 0.20 -4.09
C GLU A 163 10.90 1.09 -2.84
N LEU A 164 10.53 0.49 -1.71
CA LEU A 164 10.48 1.17 -0.41
C LEU A 164 11.87 1.37 0.25
N GLY A 165 12.96 0.89 -0.37
CA GLY A 165 14.31 0.96 0.21
C GLY A 165 14.55 -0.02 1.37
N LYS A 166 13.69 -1.02 1.54
CA LYS A 166 13.72 -2.04 2.61
C LYS A 166 14.55 -3.26 2.21
N SER A 167 15.82 -3.08 1.87
CA SER A 167 16.69 -4.11 1.25
C SER A 167 16.80 -5.42 2.05
N ASP A 168 16.86 -5.34 3.39
CA ASP A 168 16.93 -6.53 4.25
C ASP A 168 15.63 -7.36 4.19
N GLN A 169 14.48 -6.68 4.11
CA GLN A 169 13.19 -7.34 4.01
C GLN A 169 12.99 -7.93 2.61
N ALA A 170 13.45 -7.24 1.56
CA ALA A 170 13.46 -7.77 0.20
C ALA A 170 14.27 -9.07 0.12
N SER A 171 15.49 -9.08 0.66
CA SER A 171 16.36 -10.27 0.71
C SER A 171 15.71 -11.44 1.44
N LYS A 172 14.98 -11.16 2.54
CA LYS A 172 14.23 -12.18 3.28
C LYS A 172 13.08 -12.75 2.45
N ALA A 173 12.31 -11.91 1.75
CA ALA A 173 11.20 -12.37 0.90
C ALA A 173 11.70 -13.25 -0.26
N PHE A 174 12.76 -12.81 -0.96
CA PHE A 174 13.38 -13.58 -2.05
C PHE A 174 14.03 -14.87 -1.56
N GLY A 175 14.76 -14.82 -0.44
CA GLY A 175 15.37 -16.01 0.16
C GLY A 175 14.32 -17.05 0.57
N ARG A 176 13.17 -16.59 1.07
CA ARG A 176 12.05 -17.46 1.41
C ARG A 176 11.41 -18.10 0.17
N LEU A 177 11.27 -17.36 -0.94
CA LEU A 177 10.87 -17.93 -2.23
C LEU A 177 11.82 -19.04 -2.69
N GLN A 178 13.13 -18.81 -2.59
CA GLN A 178 14.15 -19.80 -2.98
C GLN A 178 14.10 -21.06 -2.11
N GLN A 179 13.88 -20.90 -0.80
CA GLN A 179 13.84 -22.02 0.14
C GLN A 179 12.55 -22.84 0.03
N GLU A 180 11.40 -22.18 -0.05
CA GLU A 180 10.09 -22.84 -0.08
C GLU A 180 9.71 -23.33 -1.49
N PHE A 181 10.17 -22.64 -2.54
CA PHE A 181 9.81 -22.91 -3.94
C PHE A 181 11.05 -22.94 -4.85
N PRO A 182 11.97 -23.91 -4.68
CA PRO A 182 13.23 -23.97 -5.41
C PRO A 182 13.10 -24.21 -6.93
N GLN A 183 11.90 -24.57 -7.41
CA GLN A 183 11.57 -24.74 -8.83
C GLN A 183 10.67 -23.61 -9.38
N SER A 184 10.45 -22.55 -8.60
CA SER A 184 9.60 -21.45 -9.02
C SER A 184 10.16 -20.75 -10.25
N GLN A 185 9.30 -20.51 -11.24
CA GLN A 185 9.64 -19.69 -12.41
C GLN A 185 10.02 -18.25 -12.03
N TYR A 186 9.61 -17.79 -10.84
CA TYR A 186 9.85 -16.43 -10.37
C TYR A 186 11.24 -16.22 -9.75
N LEU A 187 12.05 -17.27 -9.57
CA LEU A 187 13.40 -17.14 -8.99
C LEU A 187 14.31 -16.22 -9.81
N GLN A 188 14.14 -16.20 -11.14
CA GLN A 188 14.91 -15.32 -12.02
C GLN A 188 14.56 -13.84 -11.83
N LEU A 189 13.36 -13.56 -11.30
CA LEU A 189 12.87 -12.21 -11.04
C LEU A 189 13.12 -11.78 -9.58
N ALA A 190 13.63 -12.67 -8.72
CA ALA A 190 13.75 -12.45 -7.28
C ALA A 190 14.97 -11.59 -6.89
N ASN A 191 15.03 -10.37 -7.42
CA ASN A 191 16.10 -9.40 -7.15
C ASN A 191 15.58 -7.96 -7.30
N CYS A 192 16.28 -6.99 -6.71
CA CYS A 192 15.91 -5.57 -6.78
C CYS A 192 16.26 -4.87 -8.10
N GLU A 193 17.04 -5.51 -8.98
CA GLU A 193 17.41 -4.92 -10.29
C GLU A 193 16.24 -4.99 -11.27
N SER A 194 15.36 -5.98 -11.11
CA SER A 194 14.16 -6.17 -11.92
C SER A 194 13.08 -5.09 -11.76
N VAL A 195 13.24 -4.15 -10.82
CA VAL A 195 12.27 -3.11 -10.48
C VAL A 195 12.75 -1.71 -10.89
N LYS A 196 13.98 -1.57 -11.39
CA LYS A 196 14.59 -0.30 -11.78
C LYS A 196 14.29 0.10 -13.21
#